data_AF-A0A2E9INR4-F1
#
_entry.id   AF-A0A2E9INR4-F1
#
_cell.length_a   1.000
_cell.length_b   1.000
_cell.length_c   1.000
_cell.angle_alpha   90.00
_cell.angle_beta   90.00
_cell.angle_gamma   90.00
#
_symmetry.space_group_name_H-M   'P 1'
#
loop_
_entity.id
_entity.type
_entity.pdbx_description
1 polymer ?
#
loop_
_entity_poly.entity_id
_entity_poly.type
_entity_poly.pdbx_seq_one_letter_code
_entity_poly.pdbx_strand_id
1 'polypeptide(L)' 'MDVMSVADFFTVEVWTLRGLVRYHVFFVMNLAKRQVEIAHIGCQVNGAVMTQVARNMTDS' A
#
# COMPACT_ATOMS: atom_id res chain seq x y z
N MET A 1 17.70 0.75 -18.03
CA MET A 1 17.62 -0.38 -17.08
C MET A 1 16.15 -0.57 -16.78
N ASP A 2 15.58 -1.71 -17.16
CA ASP A 2 14.18 -2.06 -16.89
C ASP A 2 13.97 -2.15 -15.37
N VAL A 3 13.33 -1.14 -14.79
CA VAL A 3 12.88 -1.20 -13.39
C VAL A 3 11.55 -1.94 -13.39
N MET A 4 11.61 -3.23 -13.10
CA MET A 4 10.40 -4.02 -12.86
C MET A 4 9.95 -3.79 -11.42
N SER A 5 8.85 -3.04 -11.28
CA SER A 5 8.16 -2.83 -10.02
C SER A 5 6.89 -3.68 -9.97
N VAL A 6 6.62 -4.28 -8.82
CA VAL A 6 5.38 -5.01 -8.54
C VAL A 6 4.61 -4.25 -7.49
N ALA A 7 3.29 -4.17 -7.62
CA ALA A 7 2.42 -3.60 -6.61
C ALA A 7 1.41 -4.66 -6.17
N ASP A 8 1.16 -4.75 -4.86
CA ASP A 8 0.20 -5.69 -4.30
C ASP A 8 -0.38 -5.14 -2.98
N PHE A 9 -1.40 -5.81 -2.46
CA PHE A 9 -2.02 -5.50 -1.18
C PHE A 9 -2.09 -6.73 -0.27
N PHE A 10 -1.94 -6.51 1.03
CA PHE A 10 -2.31 -7.51 2.03
C PHE A 10 -3.18 -6.89 3.12
N THR A 11 -3.85 -7.75 3.88
CA THR A 11 -4.65 -7.33 5.03
C THR A 11 -4.02 -7.82 6.32
N VAL A 12 -4.05 -6.99 7.35
CA VAL A 12 -3.65 -7.34 8.71
C VAL A 12 -4.72 -6.92 9.70
N GLU A 13 -5.00 -7.76 10.68
CA GLU A 13 -5.91 -7.44 11.76
C GLU A 13 -5.10 -6.94 12.97
N VAL A 14 -5.43 -5.76 13.45
CA VAL A 14 -4.74 -5.08 14.54
C VAL A 14 -5.71 -4.93 15.71
N TRP A 15 -5.30 -5.37 16.90
CA TRP A 15 -6.09 -5.17 18.10
C TRP A 15 -5.99 -3.71 18.55
N THR A 16 -7.10 -2.99 18.52
CA THR A 16 -7.18 -1.58 18.94
C THR A 16 -8.04 -1.44 20.19
N LEU A 17 -8.06 -0.25 20.79
CA LEU A 17 -8.97 0.07 21.90
C LEU A 17 -10.46 -0.09 21.55
N ARG A 18 -10.81 -0.10 20.26
CA ARG A 18 -12.19 -0.27 19.76
C ARG A 18 -12.48 -1.70 19.29
N GLY A 19 -11.58 -2.65 19.56
CA GLY A 19 -11.64 -4.03 19.09
C GLY A 19 -10.67 -4.33 17.94
N LEU A 20 -10.85 -5.49 17.31
CA LEU A 20 -10.03 -5.94 16.19
C LEU A 20 -10.40 -5.16 14.91
N VAL A 21 -9.42 -4.46 14.33
CA VAL A 21 -9.61 -3.65 13.12
C VAL A 21 -8.76 -4.22 11.99
N ARG A 22 -9.38 -4.44 10.83
CA ARG A 22 -8.68 -4.87 9.62
C ARG A 22 -8.13 -3.66 8.87
N TYR A 23 -6.83 -3.68 8.63
CA TYR A 23 -6.12 -2.73 7.79
C TYR A 23 -5.76 -3.37 6.47
N HIS A 24 -5.84 -2.59 5.41
CA HIS A 24 -5.25 -2.90 4.12
C HIS A 24 -3.95 -2.13 3.98
N VAL A 25 -2.89 -2.84 3.58
CA VAL A 25 -1.57 -2.27 3.31
C VAL A 25 -1.30 -2.44 1.82
N PHE A 26 -1.13 -1.33 1.13
CA PHE A 26 -0.72 -1.30 -0.27
C PHE A 26 0.75 -0.94 -0.36
N PHE A 27 1.51 -1.75 -1.09
CA PHE A 27 2.95 -1.62 -1.19
C PHE A 27 3.42 -1.83 -2.63
N VAL A 28 4.57 -1.23 -2.94
CA VAL A 28 5.28 -1.39 -4.20
C VAL A 28 6.66 -1.96 -3.91
N MET A 29 7.08 -2.96 -4.68
CA MET A 29 8.40 -3.58 -4.57
C MET A 29 9.19 -3.36 -5.85
N ASN A 30 10.40 -2.81 -5.73
CA ASN A 30 11.41 -2.88 -6.77
C ASN A 30 12.08 -4.26 -6.73
N LEU A 31 11.84 -5.09 -7.75
CA LEU A 31 12.31 -6.48 -7.77
C LEU A 31 13.85 -6.59 -7.82
N ALA A 32 14.51 -5.71 -8.58
CA ALA A 32 15.95 -5.75 -8.75
C ALA A 32 16.69 -5.42 -7.45
N LYS A 33 16.17 -4.47 -6.67
CA LYS A 33 16.77 -4.02 -5.40
C LYS A 33 16.21 -4.73 -4.17
N ARG A 34 15.15 -5.55 -4.34
CA ARG A 34 14.37 -6.16 -3.25
C ARG A 34 13.94 -5.12 -2.21
N GLN A 35 13.60 -3.93 -2.67
CA GLN A 35 13.19 -2.81 -1.84
C GLN A 35 11.67 -2.69 -1.87
N VAL A 36 11.06 -2.61 -0.69
CA VAL A 36 9.63 -2.41 -0.53
C VAL A 36 9.37 -0.99 -0.05
N GLU A 37 8.37 -0.36 -0.64
CA GLU A 37 7.82 0.93 -0.24
C GLU A 37 6.35 0.76 0.12
N ILE A 38 5.95 1.30 1.27
CA ILE A 38 4.56 1.29 1.70
C ILE A 38 3.89 2.56 1.17
N ALA A 39 3.02 2.40 0.19
CA ALA A 39 2.33 3.52 -0.44
C ALA A 39 1.04 3.92 0.31
N HIS A 40 0.40 2.98 1.01
CA HIS A 40 -0.80 3.28 1.81
C HIS A 40 -1.06 2.26 2.92
N ILE A 41 -1.58 2.75 4.05
CA ILE A 41 -2.15 1.94 5.14
C ILE A 41 -3.50 2.55 5.52
N GLY A 42 -4.57 1.75 5.49
CA GLY A 42 -5.90 2.25 5.85
C GLY A 42 -6.93 1.16 6.11
N CYS A 43 -7.93 1.47 6.95
CA CYS A 43 -9.07 0.58 7.21
C CYS A 43 -10.16 0.65 6.13
N GLN A 44 -10.08 1.65 5.26
CA GLN A 44 -11.04 1.94 4.19
C GLN A 44 -10.25 2.12 2.89
N VAL A 45 -10.31 1.14 2.01
CA VAL A 45 -9.73 1.24 0.67
C VAL A 45 -10.87 1.28 -0.33
N ASN A 46 -11.00 2.41 -1.02
CA ASN A 46 -11.96 2.60 -2.10
C ASN A 46 -11.26 3.23 -3.31
N GLY A 47 -11.97 3.33 -4.43
CA GLY A 47 -11.40 3.87 -5.67
C GLY A 47 -10.85 5.30 -5.52
N ALA A 48 -11.49 6.16 -4.73
CA ALA A 48 -11.03 7.53 -4.51
C ALA A 48 -9.70 7.57 -3.72
N VAL A 49 -9.57 6.74 -2.69
CA VAL A 49 -8.33 6.57 -1.92
C VAL A 49 -7.21 6.06 -2.83
N MET A 50 -7.46 5.01 -3.61
CA MET A 50 -6.46 4.46 -4.53
C MET A 50 -6.06 5.46 -5.62
N THR A 51 -6.99 6.29 -6.10
CA THR A 51 -6.69 7.37 -7.04
C THR A 51 -5.73 8.39 -6.42
N GLN A 52 -5.93 8.76 -5.15
CA GLN A 52 -5.01 9.68 -4.47
C GLN A 52 -3.64 9.03 -4.23
N VAL A 53 -3.60 7.76 -3.85
CA VAL A 53 -2.35 7.02 -3.66
C VAL A 53 -1.56 6.97 -4.97
N ALA A 54 -2.23 6.70 -6.09
CA ALA A 54 -1.61 6.73 -7.42
C ALA A 54 -1.02 8.11 -7.74
N ARG A 55 -1.76 9.20 -7.48
CA ARG A 55 -1.26 10.56 -7.67
C ARG A 55 0.01 10.83 -6.87
N ASN A 56 0.00 10.50 -5.58
CA ASN A 56 1.15 10.72 -4.69
C ASN A 56 2.40 9.95 -5.20
N MET A 57 2.23 8.73 -5.70
CA MET A 57 3.33 7.93 -6.25
C MET A 57 3.90 8.47 -7.56
N THR A 58 3.08 9.12 -8.40
CA THR A 58 3.54 9.70 -9.67
C THR A 58 4.09 11.12 -9.57
N ASP A 59 3.81 11.82 -8.48
CA ASP A 59 4.28 13.19 -8.22
C ASP A 59 5.71 13.22 -7.64
N SER A 60 6.27 12.04 -7.34
CA SER A 60 7.58 11.84 -6.70
C SER A 60 8.70 11.53 -7.71
#